data_AF-A0A090T0U7-F1
#
_entry.id   AF-A0A090T0U7-F1
#
_cell.length_a   1.000
_cell.length_b   1.000
_cell.length_c   1.000
_cell.angle_alpha   90.00
_cell.angle_beta   90.00
_cell.angle_gamma   90.00
#
_symmetry.space_group_name_H-M   'P 1'
#
loop_
_entity.id
_entity.type
_entity.pdbx_description
1 polymer ?
#
loop_
_entity_poly.entity_id
_entity_poly.type
_entity_poly.pdbx_seq_one_letter_code
_entity_poly.pdbx_strand_id
1 'polypeptide(L)' 'MFLPKLDKQLGQSKYVATDNYTIADISAYIFVFVAVNALKVDVFETNQNIKRWFDDVSSRPALQN' A
#
# COMPACT_ATOMS: atom_id res chain seq x y z
N MET A 1 -0.58 13.58 -9.24
CA MET A 1 0.10 12.33 -8.80
C MET A 1 -0.81 11.56 -7.83
N PHE A 2 -0.87 10.24 -7.95
CA PHE A 2 -1.75 9.39 -7.12
C PHE A 2 -1.12 8.96 -5.79
N LEU A 3 0.19 8.65 -5.76
CA LEU A 3 0.88 8.17 -4.55
C LEU A 3 0.72 9.09 -3.32
N PRO A 4 0.89 10.43 -3.41
CA PRO A 4 0.68 11.29 -2.25
C PRO A 4 -0.77 11.32 -1.75
N LYS A 5 -1.76 11.03 -2.61
CA LYS A 5 -3.17 10.91 -2.20
C LYS A 5 -3.40 9.63 -1.42
N LEU A 6 -2.83 8.52 -1.92
CA LEU A 6 -2.90 7.22 -1.23
C LEU A 6 -2.17 7.27 0.12
N ASP A 7 -0.99 7.91 0.18
CA ASP A 7 -0.26 8.09 1.44
C ASP A 7 -1.06 8.90 2.46
N LYS A 8 -1.65 10.04 2.04
CA LYS A 8 -2.53 10.83 2.89
C LYS A 8 -3.71 10.01 3.42
N GLN A 9 -4.34 9.20 2.57
CA GLN A 9 -5.47 8.34 2.97
C GLN A 9 -5.04 7.31 4.02
N LEU A 10 -3.90 6.64 3.81
CA LEU A 10 -3.35 5.67 4.76
C LEU A 10 -2.80 6.34 6.03
N GLY A 11 -2.61 7.66 6.05
CA GLY A 11 -2.38 8.43 7.27
C GLY A 11 -3.64 8.62 8.12
N GLN A 12 -4.83 8.47 7.53
CA GLN A 12 -6.12 8.70 8.21
C GLN A 12 -6.82 7.40 8.64
N SER A 13 -6.57 6.29 7.94
CA SER A 13 -7.11 4.98 8.28
C SER A 13 -6.05 3.89 8.16
N LYS A 14 -6.27 2.77 8.88
CA LYS A 14 -5.35 1.63 8.88
C LYS A 14 -5.23 0.99 7.49
N TYR A 15 -6.35 0.90 6.77
CA TYR A 15 -6.46 0.30 5.43
C TYR A 15 -7.08 1.30 4.44
N VAL A 16 -7.09 0.98 3.15
CA VAL A 16 -7.38 1.96 2.08
C VAL A 16 -8.77 2.59 2.21
N ALA A 17 -9.78 1.79 2.51
CA ALA A 17 -11.19 2.23 2.50
C ALA A 17 -11.79 2.39 3.90
N THR A 18 -11.37 1.57 4.86
CA THR A 18 -11.94 1.49 6.22
C THR A 18 -10.85 1.05 7.20
N ASP A 19 -11.17 0.92 8.49
CA ASP A 19 -10.23 0.35 9.46
C ASP A 19 -10.08 -1.17 9.36
N ASN A 20 -10.87 -1.81 8.49
CA ASN A 20 -10.77 -3.23 8.15
C ASN A 20 -10.19 -3.45 6.74
N TYR A 21 -9.52 -4.58 6.56
CA TYR A 21 -8.95 -4.98 5.28
C TYR A 21 -10.04 -5.37 4.28
N THR A 22 -9.94 -4.85 3.05
CA THR A 22 -10.95 -5.05 2.00
C THR A 22 -10.31 -5.28 0.63
N ILE A 23 -11.14 -5.46 -0.39
CA ILE A 23 -10.70 -5.52 -1.79
C ILE A 23 -9.94 -4.27 -2.25
N ALA A 24 -10.18 -3.11 -1.61
CA ALA A 24 -9.44 -1.88 -1.91
C ALA A 24 -7.93 -2.05 -1.60
N ASP A 25 -7.59 -2.78 -0.53
CA ASP A 25 -6.21 -3.05 -0.16
C ASP A 25 -5.55 -4.03 -1.13
N ILE A 26 -6.27 -5.05 -1.60
CA ILE A 26 -5.76 -6.00 -2.60
C ILE A 26 -5.37 -5.25 -3.88
N SER A 27 -6.28 -4.41 -4.39
CA SER A 27 -6.06 -3.62 -5.61
C SER A 27 -4.91 -2.63 -5.44
N ALA A 28 -4.89 -1.89 -4.32
CA ALA A 28 -3.81 -0.94 -4.04
C ALA A 28 -2.47 -1.66 -3.85
N TYR A 29 -2.47 -2.86 -3.27
CA TYR A 29 -1.25 -3.63 -3.02
C TYR A 29 -0.58 -4.02 -4.33
N ILE A 30 -1.35 -4.54 -5.28
CA ILE A 30 -0.87 -4.86 -6.63
C ILE A 30 -0.33 -3.59 -7.30
N PHE A 31 -1.03 -2.46 -7.18
CA PHE A 31 -0.58 -1.18 -7.74
C PHE A 31 0.80 -0.76 -7.17
N VAL A 32 0.97 -0.76 -5.85
CA VAL A 32 2.25 -0.38 -5.22
C VAL A 32 3.35 -1.39 -5.53
N PHE A 33 3.02 -2.68 -5.52
CA PHE A 33 3.94 -3.76 -5.89
C PHE A 33 4.49 -3.57 -7.31
N VAL A 34 3.63 -3.28 -8.29
CA VAL A 34 4.04 -3.02 -9.69
C VAL A 34 4.87 -1.74 -9.78
N ALA A 35 4.47 -0.66 -9.10
CA ALA A 35 5.21 0.59 -9.10
C ALA A 35 6.65 0.41 -8.60
N VAL A 36 6.85 -0.35 -7.52
CA VAL A 36 8.17 -0.60 -6.94
C VAL A 36 8.96 -1.62 -7.77
N ASN A 37 8.36 -2.76 -8.11
CA ASN A 37 9.13 -3.88 -8.64
C ASN A 37 9.32 -3.82 -10.15
N ALA A 38 8.30 -3.42 -10.89
CA ALA A 38 8.34 -3.37 -12.36
C ALA A 38 8.76 -2.00 -12.87
N LEU A 39 8.23 -0.92 -12.28
CA LEU A 39 8.49 0.45 -12.73
C LEU A 39 9.66 1.14 -12.00
N LYS A 40 10.21 0.51 -10.96
CA LYS A 40 11.34 1.02 -10.16
C LYS A 40 11.10 2.43 -9.60
N VAL A 41 9.86 2.70 -9.19
CA VAL A 41 9.49 3.95 -8.52
C VAL A 41 9.88 3.87 -7.05
N ASP A 42 10.56 4.89 -6.54
CA ASP A 42 10.95 5.03 -5.13
C ASP A 42 9.75 5.44 -4.25
N VAL A 43 8.74 4.56 -4.19
CA VAL A 43 7.49 4.82 -3.47
C VAL A 43 7.75 5.05 -1.98
N PHE A 44 8.61 4.25 -1.37
CA PHE A 44 8.72 4.19 0.09
C PHE A 44 9.58 5.30 0.71
N GLU A 45 10.38 6.02 -0.08
CA GLU A 45 11.22 7.11 0.46
C GLU A 45 10.36 8.28 0.97
N THR A 46 9.32 8.62 0.20
CA THR A 46 8.48 9.81 0.46
C THR A 46 7.10 9.49 1.01
N ASN A 47 6.66 8.22 0.97
CA ASN A 47 5.31 7.79 1.35
C ASN A 47 5.35 6.80 2.52
N GLN A 48 5.57 7.31 3.74
CA GLN A 48 5.76 6.50 4.94
C GLN A 48 4.50 5.73 5.36
N ASN A 49 3.30 6.27 5.10
CA ASN A 49 2.04 5.58 5.40
C ASN A 49 1.80 4.44 4.42
N ILE A 50 2.15 4.63 3.14
CA ILE A 50 2.17 3.55 2.15
C ILE A 50 3.15 2.46 2.60
N LYS A 51 4.37 2.82 3.02
CA LYS A 51 5.35 1.83 3.48
C LYS A 51 4.80 0.98 4.64
N ARG A 52 4.30 1.63 5.69
CA ARG A 52 3.70 0.95 6.86
C ARG A 52 2.59 -0.01 6.46
N TRP A 53 1.66 0.45 5.63
CA TRP A 53 0.54 -0.37 5.16
C TRP A 53 0.99 -1.51 4.25
N PHE A 54 1.97 -1.28 3.37
CA PHE A 54 2.49 -2.28 2.45
C PHE A 54 3.21 -3.41 3.20
N ASP A 55 3.97 -3.08 4.24
CA ASP A 55 4.63 -4.05 5.11
C ASP A 55 3.58 -4.91 5.86
N ASP A 56 2.54 -4.29 6.42
CA ASP A 56 1.42 -5.01 7.08
C ASP A 56 0.70 -5.97 6.11
N VAL A 57 0.31 -5.47 4.93
CA VAL A 57 -0.39 -6.29 3.93
C VAL A 57 0.50 -7.42 3.44
N SER A 58 1.77 -7.16 3.13
CA SER A 58 2.71 -8.18 2.65
C SER A 58 2.91 -9.32 3.65
N SER A 59 2.81 -9.05 4.96
CA SER A 59 2.98 -10.08 6.01
C SER A 59 1.84 -11.10 6.08
N ARG A 60 0.73 -10.88 5.36
CA ARG A 60 -0.45 -11.74 5.43
C ARG A 60 -0.14 -13.14 4.86
N PRO A 61 -0.62 -14.23 5.51
CA PRO A 61 -0.36 -15.60 5.02
C PRO A 61 -0.77 -15.83 3.56
N ALA A 62 -1.83 -15.17 3.08
CA ALA A 62 -2.28 -15.27 1.69
C ALA A 62 -1.27 -14.73 0.65
N LEU A 63 -0.26 -13.98 1.10
CA LEU A 63 0.80 -13.40 0.27
C LEU A 63 2.19 -14.00 0.57
N GLN A 64 2.27 -14.90 1.54
CA GLN A 64 3.49 -15.60 1.95
C GLN A 64 3.38 -17.04 1.44
N ASN A 65 3.91 -17.30 0.24
CA ASN A 65 4.09 -18.66 -0.29
C ASN A 65 5.51 -19.15 0.00
#